data_AF-A0A6P0Q0T7-F1
#
_entry.id   AF-A0A6P0Q0T7-F1
#
_cell.length_a   1.000
_cell.length_b   1.000
_cell.length_c   1.000
_cell.angle_alpha   90.00
_cell.angle_beta   90.00
_cell.angle_gamma   90.00
#
_symmetry.space_group_name_H-M   'P 1'
#
loop_
_entity.id
_entity.type
_entity.pdbx_description
1 polymer ?
#
loop_
_entity_poly.entity_id
_entity_poly.type
_entity_poly.pdbx_seq_one_letter_code
_entity_poly.pdbx_strand_id
1 'polypeptide(L)'
;MLTELQTKKWTRLFQIYDADGNGVVEQADFETIFQTLAQARKLEANSPKYNQLHAKFMEDWEHLQKDADTDNDGKVNLNDWLAHGYRRINDDSMY
;
A
#
# COMPACT_ATOMS: atom_id res chain seq x y z
N MET A 1 7.93 -10.06 -17.23
CA MET A 1 8.31 -10.13 -15.80
C MET A 1 9.28 -9.00 -15.48
N LEU A 2 9.39 -8.61 -14.20
CA LEU A 2 10.34 -7.59 -13.75
C LEU A 2 11.79 -8.09 -13.85
N THR A 3 12.72 -7.16 -14.04
CA THR A 3 14.17 -7.44 -13.89
C THR A 3 14.51 -7.75 -12.44
N GLU A 4 15.70 -8.32 -12.19
CA GLU A 4 16.15 -8.65 -10.83
C GLU A 4 16.22 -7.40 -9.93
N LEU A 5 16.73 -6.28 -10.45
CA LEU A 5 16.79 -5.02 -9.71
C LEU A 5 15.40 -4.46 -9.40
N GLN A 6 14.48 -4.51 -10.36
CA GLN A 6 13.10 -4.09 -10.13
C GLN A 6 12.42 -4.97 -9.07
N THR A 7 12.57 -6.29 -9.17
CA THR A 7 12.02 -7.24 -8.19
C THR A 7 12.53 -6.94 -6.79
N LYS A 8 13.84 -6.70 -6.62
CA LYS A 8 14.43 -6.31 -5.33
C LYS A 8 13.85 -5.01 -4.78
N LYS A 9 13.68 -3.98 -5.62
CA LYS A 9 13.10 -2.69 -5.22
C LYS A 9 11.63 -2.83 -4.83
N TRP A 10 10.84 -3.54 -5.62
CA TRP A 10 9.42 -3.77 -5.34
C TRP A 10 9.22 -4.61 -4.09
N THR A 11 10.03 -5.65 -3.88
CA THR A 11 10.02 -6.44 -2.63
C THR A 11 10.37 -5.58 -1.43
N ARG A 12 11.35 -4.68 -1.56
CA ARG A 12 11.68 -3.74 -0.48
C ARG A 12 10.54 -2.77 -0.19
N LEU A 13 9.84 -2.31 -1.22
CA LEU A 13 8.67 -1.45 -1.06
C LEU A 13 7.53 -2.19 -0.38
N PHE A 14 7.26 -3.44 -0.76
CA PHE A 14 6.29 -4.32 -0.11
C PHE A 14 6.54 -4.41 1.40
N GLN A 15 7.78 -4.69 1.81
CA GLN A 15 8.18 -4.75 3.22
C GLN A 15 8.03 -3.43 4.00
N ILE A 16 7.88 -2.29 3.32
CA ILE A 16 7.61 -1.00 3.96
C ILE A 16 6.10 -0.82 4.18
N TYR A 17 5.29 -1.38 3.29
CA TYR A 17 3.83 -1.36 3.40
C TYR A 17 3.28 -2.43 4.33
N ASP A 18 3.91 -3.62 4.38
CA ASP A 18 3.63 -4.70 5.34
C ASP A 18 4.16 -4.28 6.73
N ALA A 19 3.31 -3.60 7.49
CA ALA A 19 3.69 -2.93 8.73
C ALA A 19 3.77 -3.91 9.91
N ASP A 20 2.94 -4.96 9.90
CA ASP A 20 2.98 -6.02 10.91
C ASP A 20 3.97 -7.15 10.55
N GLY A 21 4.43 -7.22 9.30
CA GLY A 21 5.41 -8.19 8.82
C GLY A 21 4.82 -9.58 8.58
N ASN A 22 3.52 -9.69 8.37
CA ASN A 22 2.82 -10.97 8.21
C ASN A 22 2.96 -11.57 6.79
N GLY A 23 3.59 -10.83 5.86
CA GLY A 23 3.84 -11.27 4.49
C GLY A 23 2.70 -10.99 3.52
N VAL A 24 1.69 -10.22 3.93
CA VAL A 24 0.64 -9.62 3.10
C VAL A 24 0.51 -8.14 3.45
N VAL A 25 0.05 -7.33 2.51
CA VAL A 25 -0.39 -5.96 2.80
C VAL A 25 -1.90 -5.98 2.90
N GLU A 26 -2.43 -5.48 4.00
CA GLU A 26 -3.86 -5.38 4.27
C GLU A 26 -4.26 -4.01 4.81
N GLN A 27 -5.57 -3.78 4.95
CA GLN A 27 -6.10 -2.51 5.46
C GLN A 27 -5.53 -2.14 6.83
N ALA A 28 -5.26 -3.13 7.69
CA ALA A 28 -4.71 -2.92 9.02
C ALA A 28 -3.28 -2.34 8.99
N ASP A 29 -2.50 -2.64 7.96
CA ASP A 29 -1.17 -2.05 7.79
C ASP A 29 -1.27 -0.56 7.46
N PHE A 30 -2.18 -0.21 6.56
CA PHE A 30 -2.45 1.19 6.21
C PHE A 30 -2.94 1.99 7.41
N GLU A 31 -3.80 1.39 8.23
CA GLU A 31 -4.22 1.98 9.50
C GLU A 31 -3.01 2.19 10.43
N THR A 32 -2.14 1.19 10.58
CA THR A 32 -0.94 1.29 11.42
C THR A 32 0.02 2.38 10.95
N ILE A 33 0.25 2.49 9.64
CA ILE A 33 1.08 3.54 9.03
C ILE A 33 0.44 4.91 9.27
N PHE A 34 -0.87 5.03 9.07
CA PHE A 34 -1.60 6.26 9.32
C PHE A 34 -1.53 6.69 10.78
N GLN A 35 -1.75 5.78 11.73
CA GLN A 35 -1.65 6.06 13.17
C GLN A 35 -0.25 6.56 13.55
N THR A 36 0.78 5.90 13.02
CA THR A 36 2.18 6.31 13.21
C THR A 36 2.43 7.72 12.66
N LEU A 37 1.91 8.01 11.47
CA LEU A 37 2.03 9.32 10.83
C LEU A 37 1.26 10.41 11.60
N ALA A 38 0.05 10.10 12.06
CA ALA A 38 -0.79 11.01 12.84
C ALA A 38 -0.11 11.37 14.16
N GLN A 39 0.46 10.37 14.85
CA GLN A 39 1.22 10.57 16.08
C GLN A 39 2.48 11.41 15.84
N ALA A 40 3.25 11.11 14.78
CA ALA A 40 4.45 11.87 14.42
C ALA A 40 4.13 13.33 14.09
N ARG A 41 2.98 13.59 13.46
CA ARG A 41 2.49 14.94 13.14
C ARG A 41 1.75 15.62 14.28
N LYS A 42 1.57 14.94 15.43
CA LYS A 42 0.79 15.41 16.58
C LYS A 42 -0.63 15.87 16.18
N LEU A 43 -1.25 15.12 15.26
CA LEU A 43 -2.63 15.38 14.86
C LEU A 43 -3.56 14.99 16.01
N GLU A 44 -4.50 15.87 16.35
CA GLU A 44 -5.55 15.52 17.29
C GLU A 44 -6.52 14.53 16.65
N ALA A 45 -6.83 13.47 17.39
CA ALA A 45 -7.84 12.50 17.02
C ALA A 45 -9.18 13.20 16.77
N ASN A 46 -9.90 12.78 15.72
CA ASN A 46 -11.18 13.36 15.28
C ASN A 46 -11.11 14.83 14.83
N SER A 47 -9.92 15.44 14.72
CA SER A 47 -9.80 16.73 14.07
C SER A 47 -10.17 16.60 12.57
N PRO A 48 -10.68 17.67 11.93
CA PRO A 48 -10.98 17.62 10.50
C PRO A 48 -9.79 17.18 9.64
N LYS A 49 -8.56 17.59 10.01
CA LYS A 49 -7.32 17.20 9.33
C LYS A 49 -6.98 15.72 9.51
N TYR A 50 -7.22 15.16 10.70
CA TYR A 50 -7.05 13.74 10.97
C TYR A 50 -8.01 12.92 10.10
N ASN A 51 -9.30 13.26 10.12
CA ASN A 51 -10.32 12.54 9.35
C ASN A 51 -10.09 12.63 7.83
N GLN A 52 -9.70 13.81 7.34
CA GLN A 52 -9.38 13.99 5.92
C GLN A 52 -8.14 13.16 5.49
N LEU A 53 -7.10 13.14 6.32
CA LEU A 53 -5.91 12.36 6.02
C LEU A 53 -6.19 10.86 6.11
N HIS A 54 -6.98 10.43 7.09
CA HIS A 54 -7.43 9.04 7.25
C HIS A 54 -8.22 8.58 6.03
N ALA A 55 -9.25 9.35 5.63
CA ALA A 55 -10.07 9.04 4.47
C ALA A 55 -9.22 8.91 3.20
N LYS A 56 -8.23 9.79 3.00
CA LYS A 56 -7.30 9.71 1.87
C LYS A 56 -6.45 8.44 1.89
N PHE A 57 -5.93 8.06 3.06
CA PHE A 57 -5.16 6.82 3.22
C PHE A 57 -6.01 5.58 2.93
N MET A 58 -7.27 5.57 3.35
CA MET A 58 -8.18 4.47 3.08
C MET A 58 -8.59 4.41 1.60
N GLU A 59 -8.81 5.56 0.96
CA GLU A 59 -9.06 5.63 -0.49
C GLU A 59 -7.85 5.12 -1.29
N ASP A 60 -6.63 5.50 -0.89
CA ASP A 60 -5.40 5.01 -1.51
C ASP A 60 -5.26 3.48 -1.34
N TRP A 61 -5.65 2.92 -0.18
CA TRP A 61 -5.72 1.48 0.05
C TRP A 61 -6.74 0.79 -0.86
N GLU A 62 -7.98 1.30 -0.93
CA GLU A 62 -9.03 0.72 -1.77
C GLU A 62 -8.62 0.68 -3.25
N HIS A 63 -7.98 1.74 -3.74
CA HIS A 63 -7.45 1.78 -5.10
C HIS A 63 -6.31 0.77 -5.32
N LEU A 64 -5.38 0.67 -4.36
CA LEU A 64 -4.28 -0.28 -4.43
C LEU A 64 -4.81 -1.71 -4.42
N GLN A 65 -5.70 -2.05 -3.48
CA GLN A 65 -6.30 -3.37 -3.36
C GLN A 65 -7.02 -3.73 -4.67
N LYS A 66 -7.91 -2.87 -5.16
CA LYS A 66 -8.65 -3.14 -6.40
C LYS A 66 -7.75 -3.37 -7.62
N ASP A 67 -6.59 -2.72 -7.66
CA ASP A 67 -5.66 -2.90 -8.76
C ASP A 67 -4.74 -4.11 -8.56
N ALA A 68 -4.27 -4.38 -7.34
CA ALA A 68 -3.26 -5.38 -7.06
C ALA A 68 -3.81 -6.75 -6.63
N ASP A 69 -4.90 -6.79 -5.87
CA ASP A 69 -5.56 -8.00 -5.36
C ASP A 69 -6.21 -8.77 -6.52
N THR A 70 -5.52 -9.82 -7.02
CA THR A 70 -5.99 -10.58 -8.18
C THR A 70 -6.89 -11.74 -7.82
N ASP A 71 -6.82 -12.27 -6.60
CA ASP A 71 -7.63 -13.38 -6.12
C ASP A 71 -8.84 -12.95 -5.29
N ASN A 72 -8.98 -11.64 -5.01
CA ASN A 72 -10.05 -11.00 -4.25
C ASN A 72 -10.17 -11.57 -2.82
N ASP A 73 -9.06 -11.97 -2.22
CA ASP A 73 -9.02 -12.43 -0.83
C ASP A 73 -9.02 -11.26 0.18
N GLY A 74 -8.94 -10.02 -0.34
CA GLY A 74 -8.93 -8.80 0.43
C GLY A 74 -7.54 -8.39 0.90
N LYS A 75 -6.49 -9.11 0.50
CA LYS A 75 -5.10 -8.90 0.88
C LYS A 75 -4.25 -8.81 -0.40
N VAL A 76 -3.06 -8.23 -0.26
CA VAL A 76 -2.10 -8.17 -1.36
C VAL A 76 -0.85 -8.91 -0.93
N ASN A 77 -0.64 -10.12 -1.46
CA ASN A 77 0.59 -10.86 -1.19
C ASN A 77 1.75 -10.39 -2.10
N LEU A 78 2.96 -10.92 -1.88
CA LEU A 78 4.13 -10.52 -2.66
C LEU A 78 4.00 -10.80 -4.17
N ASN A 79 3.30 -11.86 -4.56
CA ASN A 79 3.13 -12.18 -5.99
C ASN A 79 2.21 -11.17 -6.67
N ASP A 80 1.07 -10.85 -6.03
CA ASP A 80 0.14 -9.80 -6.47
C ASP A 80 0.85 -8.46 -6.61
N TRP A 81 1.65 -8.11 -5.60
CA TRP A 81 2.46 -6.89 -5.58
C TRP A 81 3.45 -6.80 -6.75
N LEU A 82 4.19 -7.89 -7.04
CA LEU A 82 5.13 -7.93 -8.15
C LEU A 82 4.43 -7.91 -9.52
N ALA A 83 3.26 -8.55 -9.63
CA ALA A 83 2.44 -8.51 -10.83
C ALA A 83 1.87 -7.12 -11.10
N HIS A 84 1.38 -6.44 -10.06
CA HIS A 84 0.98 -5.03 -10.10
C HIS A 84 2.14 -4.13 -10.52
N GLY A 85 3.32 -4.31 -9.92
CA GLY A 85 4.51 -3.53 -10.28
C GLY A 85 5.00 -3.75 -11.70
N TYR A 86 4.87 -4.98 -12.21
CA TYR A 86 5.12 -5.25 -13.63
C TYR A 86 4.15 -4.49 -14.53
N ARG A 87 2.85 -4.47 -14.21
CA ARG A 87 1.86 -3.71 -15.00
C ARG A 87 2.16 -2.22 -14.98
N ARG A 88 2.42 -1.63 -13.80
CA ARG A 88 2.71 -0.18 -13.70
C ARG A 88 3.98 0.25 -14.43
N ILE A 89 5.01 -0.58 -14.47
CA ILE A 89 6.27 -0.24 -15.17
C ILE A 89 6.12 -0.29 -16.69
N ASN A 90 5.21 -1.13 -17.20
CA ASN A 90 5.04 -1.34 -18.65
C ASN A 90 3.80 -0.65 -19.22
N ASP A 91 3.08 0.11 -18.40
CA ASP A 91 1.94 0.92 -18.84
C ASP A 91 2.39 2.37 -19.04
N ASP A 92 2.64 2.73 -20.31
CA ASP A 92 3.05 4.08 -20.74
C ASP A 92 1.95 5.14 -20.55
N SER A 93 0.73 4.77 -20.14
CA SER A 93 -0.41 5.70 -19.96
C SER A 93 -0.54 6.30 -18.56
N MET A 94 0.33 5.91 -17.62
CA MET A 94 0.26 6.26 -16.20
C MET A 94 1.24 7.38 -15.76
N TYR A 95 1.72 8.20 -16.71
CA TYR A 95 2.41 9.49 -16.48
C TYR A 95 1.83 10.57 -17.41
#